data_AF-A0A2S5KEJ4-F1
#
_entry.id   AF-A0A2S5KEJ4-F1
#
_cell.length_a   1.000
_cell.length_b   1.000
_cell.length_c   1.000
_cell.angle_alpha   90.00
_cell.angle_beta   90.00
_cell.angle_gamma   90.00
#
_symmetry.space_group_name_H-M   'P 1'
#
loop_
_entity.id
_entity.type
_entity.pdbx_description
1 polymer ?
#
loop_
_entity_poly.entity_id
_entity_poly.type
_entity_poly.pdbx_seq_one_letter_code
_entity_poly.pdbx_strand_id
1 'polypeptide(L)'
;MALFYYVDKHAGYNNNHVVHAKGCPFLPADPARRFLGTFYAPNAAIQQARKFYPGAMGCEHCCPVGVKKNLTPCNSVALKHMV
;
A
#
# COMPACT_ATOMS: atom_id res chain seq x y z
N MET A 1 -1.69 -3.41 14.49
CA MET A 1 -2.59 -2.23 14.49
C MET A 1 -2.96 -1.88 13.06
N ALA A 2 -4.23 -1.61 12.76
CA ALA A 2 -4.63 -1.05 11.48
C ALA A 2 -4.24 0.44 11.43
N LEU A 3 -3.71 0.89 10.29
CA LEU A 3 -3.38 2.28 10.03
C LEU A 3 -4.37 2.86 9.01
N PHE A 4 -4.67 4.15 9.15
CA PHE A 4 -5.48 4.86 8.17
C PHE A 4 -4.57 5.29 7.02
N TYR A 5 -4.98 4.96 5.79
CA TYR A 5 -4.23 5.29 4.59
C TYR A 5 -4.98 6.30 3.72
N TYR A 6 -4.20 7.20 3.12
CA TYR A 6 -4.66 8.28 2.27
C TYR A 6 -3.82 8.27 0.99
N VAL A 7 -4.44 8.49 -0.16
CA VAL A 7 -3.74 8.69 -1.43
C VAL A 7 -3.70 10.18 -1.75
N ASP A 8 -2.58 10.67 -2.24
CA ASP A 8 -2.50 12.00 -2.79
C ASP A 8 -3.33 12.09 -4.09
N LYS A 9 -4.25 13.05 -4.15
CA LYS A 9 -5.05 13.34 -5.34
C LYS A 9 -4.24 14.16 -6.34
N HIS A 10 -3.28 14.95 -5.87
CA HIS A 10 -2.30 15.59 -6.72
C HIS A 10 -1.32 14.52 -7.17
N ALA A 11 -1.38 14.24 -8.46
CA ALA A 11 -0.40 13.42 -9.11
C ALA A 11 0.93 14.17 -8.99
N GLY A 12 1.91 13.60 -8.28
CA GLY A 12 3.21 14.21 -8.05
C GLY A 12 4.02 14.29 -9.36
N TYR A 13 5.36 14.30 -9.24
CA TYR A 13 6.23 14.26 -10.41
C TYR A 13 5.87 13.05 -11.31
N ASN A 14 5.49 13.30 -12.56
CA ASN A 14 5.06 12.28 -13.56
C ASN A 14 3.70 11.60 -13.36
N ASN A 15 2.73 12.26 -12.72
CA ASN A 15 1.39 11.70 -12.49
C ASN A 15 1.33 10.50 -11.52
N ASN A 16 2.34 10.37 -10.65
CA ASN A 16 2.35 9.31 -9.65
C ASN A 16 1.55 9.71 -8.41
N HIS A 17 0.70 8.81 -7.93
CA HIS A 17 -0.13 9.03 -6.75
C HIS A 17 0.48 8.32 -5.55
N VAL A 18 0.92 9.05 -4.53
CA VAL A 18 1.60 8.44 -3.39
C VAL A 18 0.61 8.17 -2.25
N VAL A 19 0.67 6.96 -1.69
CA VAL A 19 -0.13 6.51 -0.56
C VAL A 19 0.65 6.73 0.73
N HIS A 20 0.04 7.48 1.64
CA HIS A 20 0.59 7.86 2.93
C HIS A 20 -0.27 7.32 4.07
N ALA A 21 0.36 7.02 5.20
CA ALA A 21 -0.34 6.67 6.44
C ALA A 21 -0.69 7.93 7.24
N LYS A 22 -1.65 7.83 8.15
CA LYS A 22 -1.99 8.89 9.10
C LYS A 22 -0.78 9.29 9.92
N GLY A 23 -0.43 10.57 9.88
CA GLY A 23 0.73 11.12 10.61
C GLY A 23 2.05 11.11 9.83
N CYS A 24 2.02 10.78 8.53
CA CYS A 24 3.22 10.92 7.70
C CYS A 24 3.58 12.41 7.50
N PRO A 25 4.85 12.81 7.61
CA PRO A 25 5.26 14.22 7.47
C PRO A 25 5.07 14.76 6.05
N PHE A 26 5.03 13.86 5.06
CA PHE A 26 4.79 14.18 3.64
C PHE A 26 3.31 14.06 3.26
N LEU A 27 2.40 13.92 4.23
CA LEU A 27 0.97 13.77 3.97
C LEU A 27 0.40 15.13 3.50
N PRO A 28 -0.19 15.21 2.29
CA PRO A 28 -0.83 16.43 1.80
C PRO A 28 -2.05 16.82 2.66
N ALA A 29 -2.48 18.08 2.51
CA ALA A 29 -3.64 18.63 3.21
C ALA A 29 -4.95 17.90 2.85
N ASP A 30 -5.97 18.00 3.70
CA ASP A 30 -7.28 17.35 3.51
C ASP A 30 -7.92 17.46 2.12
N PRO A 31 -7.93 18.63 1.43
CA PRO A 31 -8.51 18.72 0.08
C PRO A 31 -7.67 18.01 -1.00
N ALA A 32 -6.38 17.84 -0.73
CA ALA A 32 -5.39 17.24 -1.62
C ALA A 32 -5.24 15.73 -1.42
N ARG A 33 -5.87 15.14 -0.38
CA ARG A 33 -5.81 13.71 -0.11
C ARG A 33 -7.17 13.05 -0.25
N ARG A 34 -7.17 11.78 -0.67
CA ARG A 34 -8.36 10.92 -0.65
C ARG A 34 -8.16 9.78 0.34
N PHE A 35 -9.14 9.62 1.22
CA PHE A 35 -9.15 8.51 2.15
C PHE A 35 -9.38 7.18 1.42
N LEU A 36 -8.48 6.22 1.63
CA LEU A 36 -8.58 4.88 1.03
C LEU A 36 -9.29 3.89 1.95
N GLY A 37 -9.08 4.03 3.26
CA GLY A 37 -9.55 3.09 4.26
C GLY A 37 -8.50 2.79 5.34
N THR A 38 -8.87 1.92 6.26
CA THR A 38 -7.98 1.36 7.28
C THR A 38 -7.43 0.03 6.80
N PHE A 39 -6.11 -0.10 6.76
CA PHE A 39 -5.45 -1.34 6.35
C PHE A 39 -4.45 -1.78 7.41
N TYR A 40 -4.30 -3.10 7.56
CA TYR A 40 -3.26 -3.70 8.39
C TYR A 40 -1.93 -3.83 7.64
N ALA A 41 -1.99 -3.86 6.30
CA ALA A 41 -0.83 -4.01 5.44
C ALA A 41 -0.75 -2.82 4.46
N PRO A 42 0.42 -2.18 4.32
CA PRO A 42 0.62 -1.10 3.36
C PRO A 42 0.36 -1.56 1.92
N ASN A 43 0.72 -2.80 1.58
CA ASN A 43 0.45 -3.37 0.25
C ASN A 43 -1.04 -3.43 -0.09
N ALA A 44 -1.92 -3.67 0.90
CA ALA A 44 -3.36 -3.67 0.67
C ALA A 44 -3.88 -2.26 0.37
N ALA A 45 -3.35 -1.25 1.08
CA ALA A 45 -3.68 0.15 0.83
C ALA A 45 -3.25 0.60 -0.57
N ILE A 46 -2.02 0.23 -0.98
CA ILE A 46 -1.50 0.55 -2.33
C ILE A 46 -2.37 -0.12 -3.39
N GLN A 47 -2.72 -1.40 -3.23
CA GLN A 47 -3.61 -2.08 -4.19
C GLN A 47 -4.98 -1.42 -4.30
N GLN A 48 -5.55 -0.96 -3.19
CA GLN A 48 -6.81 -0.22 -3.21
C GLN A 48 -6.65 1.12 -3.94
N ALA A 49 -5.56 1.85 -3.70
CA ALA A 49 -5.27 3.08 -4.43
C ALA A 49 -5.11 2.83 -5.94
N ARG A 50 -4.49 1.71 -6.33
CA ARG A 50 -4.28 1.34 -7.74
C ARG A 50 -5.55 1.09 -8.52
N LYS A 51 -6.66 0.76 -7.85
CA LYS A 51 -7.99 0.66 -8.49
C LYS A 51 -8.51 2.02 -8.96
N PHE A 52 -8.13 3.10 -8.28
CA PHE A 52 -8.52 4.47 -8.66
C PHE A 52 -7.44 5.14 -9.51
N TYR A 53 -6.17 4.89 -9.17
CA TYR A 53 -5.00 5.53 -9.77
C TYR A 53 -3.98 4.45 -10.12
N PRO A 54 -3.91 3.97 -11.37
CA PRO A 54 -3.04 2.84 -11.74
C PRO A 54 -1.55 3.07 -11.42
N GLY A 55 -1.11 4.33 -11.42
CA GLY A 55 0.22 4.79 -11.00
C GLY A 55 0.39 5.02 -9.49
N ALA A 56 -0.50 4.47 -8.65
CA ALA A 56 -0.39 4.66 -7.21
C ALA A 56 0.77 3.86 -6.60
N MET A 57 1.56 4.51 -5.76
CA MET A 57 2.76 3.98 -5.10
C MET A 57 2.67 4.18 -3.58
N GLY A 58 3.38 3.36 -2.80
CA GLY A 58 3.48 3.56 -1.35
C GLY A 58 4.61 4.53 -0.99
N CYS A 59 4.38 5.41 -0.03
CA CYS A 59 5.45 6.22 0.54
C CYS A 59 6.40 5.33 1.35
N GLU A 60 7.70 5.42 1.10
CA GLU A 60 8.73 4.61 1.76
C GLU A 60 8.79 4.84 3.28
N HIS A 61 8.46 6.05 3.73
CA HIS A 61 8.41 6.38 5.15
C HIS A 61 7.18 5.79 5.86
N CYS A 62 6.00 5.88 5.24
CA CYS A 62 4.77 5.41 5.88
C CYS A 62 4.51 3.90 5.61
N CYS A 63 5.16 3.35 4.60
CA CYS A 63 5.17 1.94 4.25
C CYS A 63 6.61 1.43 4.33
N PRO A 64 7.23 1.35 5.52
CA PRO A 64 8.51 0.68 5.63
C PRO A 64 8.29 -0.72 5.08
N VAL A 65 9.00 -1.07 4.01
CA VAL A 65 9.12 -2.46 3.57
C VAL A 65 9.88 -3.13 4.69
N GLY A 66 9.14 -3.52 5.72
CA GLY A 66 9.60 -4.44 6.72
C GLY A 66 9.87 -5.70 5.93
N VAL A 67 11.11 -5.86 5.50
CA VAL A 67 11.68 -7.13 5.08
C VAL A 67 11.62 -8.01 6.33
N LYS A 68 10.41 -8.46 6.68
CA LYS A 68 10.28 -9.72 7.38
C LYS A 68 10.73 -10.69 6.30
N LYS A 69 11.99 -11.11 6.40
CA LYS A 69 12.49 -12.32 5.77
C LYS A 69 11.65 -13.47 6.32
N ASN A 70 10.43 -13.55 5.84
CA ASN A 70 9.54 -14.68 5.97
C ASN A 70 8.62 -14.59 4.75
N LEU A 71 9.25 -14.63 3.58
CA LEU A 71 8.76 -15.56 2.58
C LEU A 71 8.73 -16.92 3.27
N THR A 72 7.65 -17.23 3.99
CA THR A 72 7.20 -18.61 3.98
C THR A 72 6.98 -18.89 2.50
N PRO A 73 7.78 -19.74 1.83
CA PRO A 73 7.33 -20.27 0.56
C PRO A 73 5.93 -20.80 0.82
N CYS A 74 4.95 -20.37 0.03
CA CYS A 74 3.73 -21.15 -0.09
C CYS A 74 4.22 -22.53 -0.53
N ASN A 75 4.37 -23.44 0.44
CA ASN A 75 4.35 -24.87 0.19
C ASN A 75 2.91 -25.16 -0.23
N SER A 76 2.60 -24.79 -1.47
CA SER A 76 1.40 -25.22 -2.17
C SER A 76 1.37 -26.74 -2.05
N VAL A 77 0.39 -27.26 -1.32
CA VAL A 77 0.10 -28.70 -1.13
C VAL A 77 -0.40 -29.37 -2.43
N ALA A 78 0.17 -28.98 -3.57
CA ALA A 78 -0.26 -29.36 -4.90
C ALA A 78 0.77 -30.27 -5.60
N LEU A 79 1.19 -31.34 -4.93
CA LEU A 79 1.82 -32.49 -5.59
C LEU A 79 1.14 -33.78 -5.10
N LYS A 80 -0.04 -34.00 -5.69
CA LYS A 80 -0.56 -35.26 -6.23
C LYS A 80 -0.06 -36.54 -5.53
N HIS A 81 -0.91 -37.14 -4.70
CA HIS A 81 -0.92 -38.59 -4.49
C HIS A 81 -1.33 -39.25 -5.82
N MET A 82 -0.38 -39.89 -6.50
CA MET A 82 -0.61 -40.88 -7.55
C MET A 82 0.43 -41.98 -7.38
N VAL A 83 0.14 -42.92 -6.47
CA VAL A 83 0.60 -44.32 -6.48
C VAL A 83 -0.59 -45.15 -6.05
#